data_AF-A0A7Y5FKU6-F1
#
_entry.id   AF-A0A7Y5FKU6-F1
#
_cell.length_a   1.000
_cell.length_b   1.000
_cell.length_c   1.000
_cell.angle_alpha   90.00
_cell.angle_beta   90.00
_cell.angle_gamma   90.00
#
_symmetry.space_group_name_H-M   'P 1'
#
loop_
_entity.id
_entity.type
_entity.pdbx_description
1 polymer ?
#
loop_
_entity_poly.entity_id
_entity_poly.type
_entity_poly.pdbx_seq_one_letter_code
_entity_poly.pdbx_strand_id
1 'polypeptide(L)'
;MDNLSGGTYGMPSASNPMLHMTVSKMTGDMRFVGVFSIIYGALTCLGIITAVVGIPLIIAGLRLREAADSFTAYLATNDGVALQQGFERQAKYFFIQKVFLIIALVLVGLYILFVLFFLGSMFQSGSRL
;
A
#
# COMPACT_ATOMS: atom_id res chain seq x y z
N MET A 1 -20.93 -33.07 -49.34
CA MET A 1 -22.13 -32.23 -49.24
C MET A 1 -22.55 -32.24 -47.78
N ASP A 2 -21.89 -31.42 -46.95
CA ASP A 2 -22.46 -30.24 -46.25
C ASP A 2 -23.04 -30.71 -44.89
N ASN A 3 -22.67 -30.21 -43.71
CA ASN A 3 -22.56 -28.81 -43.36
C ASN A 3 -21.85 -28.67 -41.98
N LEU A 4 -21.07 -27.59 -41.84
CA LEU A 4 -20.55 -27.07 -40.58
C LEU A 4 -21.69 -26.49 -39.73
N SER A 5 -21.74 -26.77 -38.43
CA SER A 5 -22.33 -25.90 -37.39
C SER A 5 -22.40 -26.68 -36.07
N GLY A 6 -21.76 -26.31 -34.96
CA GLY A 6 -21.17 -25.04 -34.63
C GLY A 6 -19.98 -25.25 -33.70
N GLY A 7 -18.90 -24.53 -34.01
CA GLY A 7 -17.75 -24.44 -33.15
C GLY A 7 -18.19 -23.88 -31.80
N THR A 8 -17.92 -24.65 -30.75
CA THR A 8 -17.64 -24.13 -29.41
C THR A 8 -16.33 -23.35 -29.47
N TYR A 9 -16.33 -22.24 -30.21
CA TYR A 9 -15.32 -21.21 -30.07
C TYR A 9 -15.52 -20.63 -28.66
N GLY A 10 -14.47 -20.71 -27.86
CA GLY A 10 -14.48 -20.39 -26.44
C GLY A 10 -15.27 -19.12 -26.16
N MET A 11 -16.28 -19.23 -25.30
CA MET A 11 -16.86 -18.05 -24.72
C MET A 11 -15.72 -17.34 -23.97
N PRO A 12 -15.38 -16.08 -24.28
CA PRO A 12 -14.55 -15.30 -23.39
C PRO A 12 -15.26 -15.32 -22.03
N SER A 13 -14.59 -15.87 -21.02
CA SER A 13 -15.03 -15.88 -19.64
C SER A 13 -15.54 -14.49 -19.31
N ALA A 14 -16.86 -14.38 -19.09
CA ALA A 14 -17.51 -13.12 -18.81
C ALA A 14 -16.68 -12.38 -17.76
N SER A 15 -16.04 -11.30 -18.17
CA SER A 15 -15.39 -10.39 -17.25
C SER A 15 -16.48 -9.96 -16.28
N ASN A 16 -16.41 -10.41 -15.02
CA ASN A 16 -17.37 -9.98 -14.02
C ASN A 16 -17.31 -8.44 -13.99
N PRO A 17 -18.34 -7.71 -14.46
CA PRO A 17 -18.23 -6.25 -14.61
C PRO A 17 -17.98 -5.58 -13.25
N MET A 18 -18.46 -6.21 -12.17
CA MET A 18 -18.13 -5.86 -10.79
C MET A 18 -16.65 -6.05 -10.44
N LEU A 19 -16.00 -7.13 -10.89
CA LEU A 19 -14.58 -7.37 -10.67
C LEU A 19 -13.73 -6.31 -11.37
N HIS A 20 -14.04 -6.02 -12.64
CA HIS A 20 -13.30 -5.01 -13.40
C HIS A 20 -13.41 -3.63 -12.75
N MET A 21 -14.61 -3.22 -12.32
CA MET A 21 -14.81 -1.95 -11.62
C MET A 21 -14.10 -1.92 -10.26
N THR A 22 -14.16 -3.01 -9.49
CA THR A 22 -13.54 -3.08 -8.15
C THR A 22 -12.02 -3.04 -8.23
N VAL A 23 -11.43 -3.86 -9.10
CA VAL A 23 -9.97 -3.91 -9.29
C VAL A 23 -9.47 -2.61 -9.90
N SER A 24 -10.19 -2.00 -10.86
CA SER A 24 -9.80 -0.70 -11.43
C SER A 24 -9.80 0.43 -10.41
N LYS A 25 -10.78 0.47 -9.49
CA LYS A 25 -10.79 1.43 -8.39
C LYS A 25 -9.62 1.18 -7.43
N MET A 26 -9.44 -0.08 -7.03
CA MET A 26 -8.35 -0.50 -6.16
C MET A 26 -6.98 -0.14 -6.74
N THR A 27 -6.73 -0.40 -8.02
CA THR A 27 -5.45 -0.07 -8.66
C THR A 27 -5.23 1.44 -8.78
N GLY A 28 -6.30 2.22 -8.97
CA GLY A 28 -6.26 3.68 -8.88
C GLY A 28 -5.77 4.16 -7.51
N ASP A 29 -6.38 3.67 -6.43
CA ASP A 29 -6.01 4.02 -5.06
C ASP A 29 -4.58 3.56 -4.72
N MET A 30 -4.21 2.35 -5.14
CA MET A 30 -2.85 1.82 -4.94
C MET A 30 -1.79 2.67 -5.66
N ARG A 31 -2.05 3.14 -6.88
CA ARG A 31 -1.15 4.06 -7.59
C ARG A 31 -1.01 5.38 -6.84
N PHE A 32 -2.13 5.94 -6.36
CA PHE A 32 -2.12 7.19 -5.60
C PHE A 32 -1.30 7.05 -4.32
N VAL A 33 -1.57 6.02 -3.50
CA VAL A 33 -0.82 5.75 -2.26
C VAL A 33 0.64 5.45 -2.54
N GLY A 34 0.95 4.74 -3.63
CA GLY A 34 2.31 4.41 -4.03
C GLY A 34 3.12 5.66 -4.37
N VAL A 35 2.56 6.55 -5.21
CA VAL A 35 3.18 7.83 -5.56
C VAL A 35 3.30 8.75 -4.34
N PHE A 36 2.26 8.84 -3.51
CA PHE A 36 2.31 9.60 -2.27
C PHE A 36 3.42 9.12 -1.34
N SER A 37 3.57 7.79 -1.18
CA SER A 37 4.61 7.19 -0.34
C SER A 37 6.02 7.45 -0.88
N ILE A 38 6.20 7.45 -2.21
CA ILE A 38 7.48 7.83 -2.85
C ILE A 38 7.81 9.28 -2.56
N ILE A 39 6.86 10.20 -2.75
CA ILE A 39 7.06 11.63 -2.51
C ILE A 39 7.36 11.89 -1.02
N TYR A 40 6.54 11.35 -0.13
CA TYR A 40 6.73 11.50 1.31
C TYR A 40 8.04 10.89 1.80
N GLY A 41 8.43 9.73 1.25
CA GLY A 41 9.72 9.11 1.51
C GLY A 41 10.88 9.97 1.03
N ALA A 42 10.79 10.55 -0.18
CA ALA A 42 11.80 11.46 -0.71
C ALA A 42 11.95 12.72 0.15
N LEU A 43 10.84 13.31 0.61
CA LEU A 43 10.86 14.44 1.55
C LEU A 43 11.49 14.05 2.89
N THR A 44 11.23 12.84 3.38
CA THR A 44 11.82 12.30 4.61
C THR A 44 13.33 12.06 4.45
N CYS A 45 13.82 11.76 3.24
CA CYS A 45 15.25 11.59 2.98
C CYS A 45 16.07 12.88 3.02
N LEU A 46 15.47 14.08 3.09
CA LEU A 46 16.22 15.34 3.18
C LEU A 46 17.08 15.43 4.47
N GLY A 47 16.67 14.74 5.54
CA GLY A 47 17.49 14.59 6.74
C GLY A 47 18.39 13.36 6.65
N ILE A 48 19.68 13.52 6.98
CA ILE A 48 20.66 12.42 6.97
C ILE A 48 20.20 11.26 7.88
N ILE A 49 19.68 11.58 9.07
CA ILE A 49 19.20 10.59 10.04
C ILE A 49 17.91 9.91 9.54
N THR A 50 17.02 10.68 8.91
CA THR A 50 15.71 10.21 8.47
C THR A 50 15.77 9.46 7.14
N ALA A 51 16.88 9.54 6.39
CA ALA A 51 17.11 8.76 5.16
C ALA A 51 17.05 7.24 5.38
N VAL A 52 17.48 6.74 6.54
CA VAL A 52 17.37 5.31 6.91
C VAL A 52 15.92 4.84 6.89
N VAL A 53 14.99 5.73 7.20
CA VAL A 53 13.55 5.48 7.22
C VAL A 53 12.90 5.86 5.88
N GLY A 54 13.38 6.90 5.20
CA GLY A 54 12.84 7.32 3.91
C GLY A 54 13.09 6.32 2.78
N ILE A 55 14.27 5.69 2.71
CA ILE A 55 14.61 4.74 1.64
C ILE A 55 13.67 3.51 1.63
N PRO A 56 13.43 2.80 2.75
CA PRO A 56 12.45 1.70 2.78
C PRO A 56 11.05 2.12 2.35
N LEU A 57 10.64 3.35 2.68
CA LEU A 57 9.31 3.87 2.33
C LEU A 57 9.16 4.12 0.83
N ILE A 58 10.21 4.64 0.17
CA ILE A 58 10.25 4.80 -1.29
C ILE A 58 10.13 3.44 -1.97
N ILE A 59 10.88 2.44 -1.49
CA ILE A 59 10.84 1.07 -2.03
C ILE A 59 9.45 0.46 -1.86
N ALA A 60 8.80 0.69 -0.73
CA ALA A 60 7.43 0.25 -0.49
C ALA A 60 6.46 0.89 -1.49
N GLY A 61 6.52 2.22 -1.66
CA GLY A 61 5.66 2.95 -2.59
C GLY A 61 5.82 2.49 -4.04
N LEU A 62 7.07 2.22 -4.47
CA LEU A 62 7.35 1.67 -5.80
C LEU A 62 6.72 0.28 -5.98
N ARG A 63 6.87 -0.61 -4.99
CA ARG A 63 6.27 -1.95 -5.03
C ARG A 63 4.74 -1.91 -5.07
N LEU A 64 4.11 -0.99 -4.36
CA LEU A 64 2.66 -0.83 -4.39
C LEU A 64 2.17 -0.36 -5.77
N ARG A 65 2.90 0.56 -6.39
CA ARG A 65 2.59 1.02 -7.76
C ARG A 65 2.77 -0.11 -8.78
N GLU A 66 3.85 -0.87 -8.71
CA GLU A 66 4.08 -2.03 -9.57
C GLU A 66 3.04 -3.13 -9.37
N ALA A 67 2.51 -3.30 -8.16
CA ALA A 67 1.40 -4.20 -7.88
C ALA A 67 0.12 -3.75 -8.60
N ALA A 68 -0.17 -2.44 -8.56
CA ALA A 68 -1.32 -1.87 -9.26
C ALA A 68 -1.23 -2.06 -10.79
N ASP A 69 -0.02 -1.95 -11.35
CA ASP A 69 0.23 -2.21 -12.77
C ASP A 69 0.01 -3.68 -13.12
N SER A 70 0.46 -4.63 -12.28
CA SER A 70 0.20 -6.06 -12.44
C SER A 70 -1.30 -6.41 -12.38
N PHE A 71 -2.04 -5.81 -11.45
CA PHE A 71 -3.50 -6.01 -11.37
C PHE A 71 -4.24 -5.41 -12.58
N THR A 72 -3.76 -4.28 -13.11
CA THR A 72 -4.31 -3.69 -14.33
C THR A 72 -4.00 -4.56 -15.55
N ALA A 73 -2.79 -5.14 -15.61
CA ALA A 73 -2.43 -6.11 -16.65
C ALA A 73 -3.31 -7.36 -16.59
N TYR A 74 -3.59 -7.89 -15.40
CA TYR A 74 -4.53 -8.99 -15.21
C TYR A 74 -5.93 -8.69 -15.76
N LEU A 75 -6.44 -7.47 -15.55
CA LEU A 75 -7.73 -7.07 -16.12
C LEU A 75 -7.72 -7.06 -17.66
N ALA A 76 -6.59 -6.75 -18.28
CA ALA A 76 -6.45 -6.67 -19.73
C ALA A 76 -6.16 -8.05 -20.38
N THR A 77 -5.40 -8.91 -19.71
CA THR A 77 -4.90 -10.17 -20.29
C THR A 77 -5.56 -11.42 -19.73
N ASN A 78 -6.29 -11.31 -18.61
CA ASN A 78 -6.82 -12.43 -17.83
C ASN A 78 -5.74 -13.44 -17.37
N ASP A 79 -4.48 -13.02 -17.28
CA ASP A 79 -3.36 -13.89 -16.94
C ASP A 79 -3.20 -14.08 -15.42
N GLY A 80 -3.37 -15.32 -14.95
CA GLY A 80 -3.19 -15.69 -13.55
C GLY A 80 -1.77 -15.40 -13.01
N VAL A 81 -0.75 -15.37 -13.87
CA VAL A 81 0.62 -15.01 -13.47
C VAL A 81 0.70 -13.53 -13.09
N ALA A 82 0.05 -12.65 -13.87
CA ALA A 82 -0.02 -11.21 -13.55
C ALA A 82 -0.75 -10.97 -12.22
N LEU A 83 -1.79 -11.76 -11.93
CA LEU A 83 -2.51 -11.69 -10.67
C LEU A 83 -1.63 -12.11 -9.48
N GLN A 84 -0.90 -13.22 -9.60
CA GLN A 84 0.02 -13.69 -8.57
C GLN A 84 1.14 -12.66 -8.29
N GLN A 85 1.72 -12.08 -9.34
CA GLN A 85 2.72 -11.02 -9.21
C GLN A 85 2.17 -9.77 -8.50
N GLY A 86 0.91 -9.39 -8.80
CA GLY A 86 0.23 -8.30 -8.11
C GLY A 86 0.14 -8.54 -6.60
N PHE A 87 -0.29 -9.73 -6.19
CA PHE A 87 -0.37 -10.09 -4.78
C PHE A 87 1.00 -10.19 -4.10
N GLU A 88 2.01 -10.74 -4.76
CA GLU A 88 3.36 -10.83 -4.18
C GLU A 88 3.95 -9.44 -3.90
N ARG A 89 3.81 -8.51 -4.85
CA ARG A 89 4.27 -7.12 -4.71
C ARG A 89 3.47 -6.38 -3.63
N GLN A 90 2.15 -6.58 -3.59
CA GLN A 90 1.29 -6.01 -2.55
C GLN A 90 1.63 -6.55 -1.15
N ALA A 91 1.91 -7.85 -1.01
CA ALA A 91 2.33 -8.46 0.25
C ALA A 91 3.68 -7.88 0.74
N LYS A 92 4.62 -7.67 -0.18
CA LYS A 92 5.90 -7.01 0.11
C LYS A 92 5.71 -5.57 0.60
N TYR A 93 4.76 -4.82 0.03
CA TYR A 93 4.39 -3.49 0.52
C TYR A 93 3.87 -3.55 1.96
N PHE A 94 2.90 -4.44 2.24
CA PHE A 94 2.36 -4.58 3.60
C PHE A 94 3.39 -5.03 4.63
N PHE A 95 4.38 -5.83 4.22
CA PHE A 95 5.49 -6.19 5.11
C PHE A 95 6.32 -4.97 5.53
N ILE A 96 6.60 -4.06 4.61
CA ILE A 96 7.31 -2.81 4.97
C ILE A 96 6.38 -1.95 5.83
N GLN A 97 5.12 -1.79 5.43
CA GLN A 97 4.18 -0.92 6.13
C GLN A 97 3.90 -1.35 7.57
N LYS A 98 3.79 -2.65 7.85
CA LYS A 98 3.59 -3.14 9.24
C LYS A 98 4.79 -2.84 10.14
N VAL A 99 6.02 -2.86 9.61
CA VAL A 99 7.22 -2.52 10.39
C VAL A 99 7.19 -1.04 10.78
N PHE A 100 6.84 -0.16 9.84
CA PHE A 100 6.64 1.27 10.12
C PHE A 100 5.54 1.52 11.14
N LEU A 101 4.43 0.78 11.05
CA LEU A 101 3.31 0.90 11.98
C LEU A 101 3.72 0.52 13.40
N ILE A 102 4.52 -0.54 13.58
CA ILE A 102 5.06 -0.92 14.89
C ILE A 102 5.94 0.19 15.47
N ILE A 103 6.87 0.73 14.67
CA ILE A 103 7.76 1.82 15.11
C ILE A 103 6.94 3.05 15.52
N ALA A 104 5.97 3.46 14.69
CA ALA A 104 5.09 4.59 14.97
C ALA A 104 4.29 4.37 16.27
N LEU A 105 3.77 3.17 16.48
CA LEU A 105 2.99 2.82 17.68
C LEU A 105 3.84 2.94 18.95
N VAL A 106 5.09 2.47 18.93
CA VAL A 106 6.02 2.61 20.06
C VAL A 106 6.32 4.08 20.36
N LEU A 107 6.61 4.89 19.33
CA LEU A 107 6.88 6.32 19.50
C LEU A 107 5.67 7.09 20.04
N VAL A 108 4.47 6.80 19.55
CA VAL A 108 3.23 7.40 20.05
C VAL A 108 3.00 7.02 21.51
N GLY A 109 3.22 5.76 21.88
CA GLY A 109 3.11 5.32 23.28
C GLY A 109 4.07 6.08 24.21
N LEU A 110 5.34 6.20 23.83
CA LEU A 110 6.33 6.97 24.59
C LEU A 110 5.97 8.46 24.67
N TYR A 111 5.50 9.05 23.56
CA TYR A 111 5.07 10.44 23.52
C TYR A 111 3.90 10.70 24.48
N ILE A 112 2.90 9.82 24.52
CA ILE A 112 1.78 9.92 25.46
C ILE A 112 2.28 9.85 26.91
N LEU A 113 3.16 8.91 27.24
CA LEU A 113 3.74 8.80 28.59
C LEU A 113 4.49 10.08 28.98
N PHE A 114 5.29 10.63 28.06
CA PHE A 114 6.02 11.87 28.28
C PHE A 114 5.09 13.05 28.55
N VAL A 115 4.03 13.21 27.75
CA VAL A 115 3.04 14.28 27.91
C VAL A 115 2.29 14.15 29.24
N LEU A 116 1.87 12.94 29.62
CA LEU A 116 1.21 12.70 30.91
C LEU A 116 2.11 13.03 32.10
N PHE A 117 3.38 12.62 32.05
CA PHE A 117 4.37 12.93 33.08
C PHE A 117 4.62 14.44 33.19
N PHE A 118 4.78 15.12 32.05
CA PHE A 118 5.04 16.55 32.02
C PHE A 118 3.83 17.36 32.51
N LEU A 119 2.62 17.05 32.05
CA LEU A 119 1.39 17.67 32.56
C LEU A 119 1.23 17.42 34.06
N GLY A 120 1.42 16.18 34.53
CA GLY A 120 1.33 15.85 35.94
C GLY A 120 2.30 16.65 36.82
N SER A 121 3.55 16.79 36.39
CA SER A 121 4.55 17.59 37.13
C SER A 121 4.26 19.09 37.14
N MET A 122 3.67 19.63 36.06
CA MET A 122 3.19 21.02 36.03
C MET A 122 2.03 21.26 36.99
N PHE A 123 1.01 20.38 37.01
CA PHE A 123 -0.13 20.50 37.93
C PHE A 123 0.31 20.42 39.40
N GLN A 124 1.24 19.53 39.73
CA GLN A 124 1.75 19.41 41.10
C GLN A 124 2.48 20.67 41.57
N SER A 125 3.28 21.29 40.69
CA SER A 125 4.01 22.53 41.02
C SER A 125 3.08 23.73 41.23
N GLY A 126 2.01 23.84 40.43
CA GLY A 126 1.02 24.92 40.59
C GLY A 126 0.15 24.80 41.84
N SER A 127 -0.04 23.58 42.37
CA SER A 127 -0.84 23.35 43.59
C SER A 127 -0.11 23.66 44.91
N ARG A 128 1.17 24.06 44.85
CA ARG A 128 2.02 24.33 46.04
C ARG A 128 2.38 25.81 46.25
N LEU A 129 1.77 26.72 45.48
CA LEU A 129 1.81 28.18 45.66
C LEU A 129 0.48 28.65 46.27
#